data_AF-A0A4Y2KTB2-F1
#
_entry.id   AF-A0A4Y2KTB2-F1
#
_cell.length_a   1.000
_cell.length_b   1.000
_cell.length_c   1.000
_cell.angle_alpha   90.00
_cell.angle_beta   90.00
_cell.angle_gamma   90.00
#
_symmetry.space_group_name_H-M   'P 1'
#
loop_
_entity.id
_entity.type
_entity.pdbx_description
1 polymer ?
#
loop_
_entity_poly.entity_id
_entity_poly.type
_entity_poly.pdbx_seq_one_letter_code
_entity_poly.pdbx_strand_id
1 'polypeptide(L)'
;MEIFNETVEFKNDRYVVHLPFTKSYDELSDNYSVVKQRFQNLWRRFSHDLELHQQYREIIRDYAEQGIIEDVKADIKGNESNRPVYYLPHQAIRKEGHLTSKTRIVFDAGSHQNNELSLNNCLWPGEKLKPKSFRYID
;
A
#
# COMPACT_ATOMS: atom_id res chain seq x y z
N MET A 1 -13.62 6.50 -14.27
CA MET A 1 -14.10 7.87 -13.92
C MET A 1 -15.47 7.81 -13.24
N GLU A 2 -16.37 6.92 -13.65
CA GLU A 2 -17.69 6.69 -13.03
C GLU A 2 -17.59 6.47 -11.50
N ILE A 3 -16.81 5.49 -11.03
CA ILE A 3 -16.61 5.25 -9.58
C ILE A 3 -16.09 6.49 -8.83
N PHE A 4 -15.15 7.26 -9.41
CA PHE A 4 -14.64 8.47 -8.76
C PHE A 4 -15.75 9.50 -8.60
N ASN A 5 -16.49 9.79 -9.66
CA ASN A 5 -17.58 10.77 -9.64
C ASN A 5 -18.74 10.35 -8.73
N GLU A 6 -19.00 9.04 -8.62
CA GLU A 6 -20.08 8.49 -7.81
C GLU A 6 -19.75 8.41 -6.31
N THR A 7 -18.47 8.22 -5.98
CA THR A 7 -18.05 7.92 -4.60
C THR A 7 -17.24 9.04 -3.95
N VAL A 8 -16.91 10.10 -4.70
CA VAL A 8 -16.23 11.25 -4.13
C VAL A 8 -17.15 11.98 -3.16
N GLU A 9 -16.75 12.00 -1.89
CA GLU A 9 -17.39 12.78 -0.84
C GLU A 9 -16.37 13.71 -0.19
N PHE A 10 -16.82 14.91 0.23
CA PHE A 10 -16.00 15.80 1.05
C PHE A 10 -16.41 15.64 2.52
N LYS A 11 -15.53 15.07 3.33
CA LYS A 11 -15.79 14.73 4.73
C LYS A 11 -14.56 15.01 5.58
N ASN A 12 -14.76 15.61 6.75
CA ASN A 12 -13.69 15.94 7.70
C ASN A 12 -12.51 16.69 7.03
N ASP A 13 -12.84 17.72 6.23
CA ASP A 13 -11.88 18.54 5.47
C ASP A 13 -11.00 17.77 4.46
N ARG A 14 -11.45 16.59 4.03
CA ARG A 14 -10.75 15.74 3.06
C ARG A 14 -11.70 15.20 2.01
N TYR A 15 -11.20 14.99 0.79
CA TYR A 15 -11.91 14.19 -0.19
C TYR A 15 -11.69 12.70 0.13
N VAL A 16 -12.79 11.96 0.25
CA VAL A 16 -12.81 10.51 0.38
C VAL A 16 -13.38 9.95 -0.91
N VAL A 17 -12.71 8.94 -1.47
CA VAL A 17 -13.08 8.29 -2.72
C VAL A 17 -12.90 6.80 -2.54
N HIS A 18 -13.82 6.01 -3.09
CA HIS A 18 -13.63 4.57 -3.12
C HIS A 18 -12.53 4.21 -4.11
N LEU A 19 -11.76 3.17 -3.78
CA LEU A 19 -10.79 2.62 -4.71
C LEU A 19 -11.48 2.26 -6.05
N PRO A 20 -10.98 2.75 -7.19
CA PRO A 20 -11.65 2.59 -8.48
C PRO A 20 -11.36 1.20 -9.07
N PHE A 21 -12.01 0.17 -8.52
CA PHE A 21 -11.88 -1.19 -9.02
C PHE A 21 -12.41 -1.30 -10.46
N THR A 22 -11.62 -1.89 -11.36
CA THR A 22 -12.01 -2.18 -12.75
C THR A 22 -12.50 -3.60 -12.95
N LYS A 23 -12.33 -4.43 -11.91
CA LYS A 23 -12.58 -5.87 -11.86
C LYS A 23 -13.43 -6.19 -10.64
N SER A 24 -14.06 -7.36 -10.61
CA SER A 24 -14.73 -7.78 -9.38
C SER A 24 -13.69 -7.88 -8.26
N TYR A 25 -14.09 -7.51 -7.04
CA TYR A 25 -13.26 -7.70 -5.86
C TYR A 25 -12.83 -9.18 -5.73
N ASP A 26 -13.72 -10.11 -6.10
CA ASP A 26 -13.49 -11.56 -6.05
C ASP A 26 -12.35 -12.05 -6.95
N GLU A 27 -11.88 -11.24 -7.91
CA GLU A 27 -10.70 -11.56 -8.71
C GLU A 27 -9.39 -11.30 -7.95
N LEU A 28 -9.43 -10.62 -6.81
CA LEU A 28 -8.27 -10.33 -5.98
C LEU A 28 -8.04 -11.46 -4.97
N SER A 29 -7.06 -12.31 -5.28
CA SER A 29 -6.71 -13.46 -4.44
C SER A 29 -6.08 -13.07 -3.10
N ASP A 30 -6.21 -13.95 -2.11
CA ASP A 30 -5.53 -13.82 -0.82
C ASP A 30 -4.01 -13.77 -1.02
N ASN A 31 -3.37 -12.77 -0.43
CA ASN A 31 -1.93 -12.58 -0.53
C ASN A 31 -1.21 -12.71 0.82
N TYR A 32 -1.90 -13.25 1.84
CA TYR A 32 -1.41 -13.25 3.22
C TYR A 32 -0.08 -14.00 3.36
N SER A 33 0.08 -15.13 2.64
CA SER A 33 1.32 -15.91 2.67
C SER A 33 2.55 -15.11 2.21
N VAL A 34 2.40 -14.33 1.12
CA VAL A 34 3.47 -13.47 0.58
C VAL A 34 3.80 -12.35 1.56
N VAL A 35 2.77 -11.70 2.13
CA VAL A 35 2.96 -10.63 3.10
C VAL A 35 3.62 -11.14 4.37
N LYS A 36 3.20 -12.31 4.88
CA LYS A 36 3.79 -12.96 6.05
C LYS A 36 5.27 -13.24 5.85
N GLN A 37 5.66 -13.79 4.70
CA GLN A 37 7.06 -14.07 4.39
C GLN A 37 7.89 -12.77 4.31
N ARG A 38 7.38 -11.73 3.63
CA ARG A 38 8.05 -10.42 3.56
C ARG A 38 8.19 -9.77 4.93
N PHE A 39 7.15 -9.86 5.76
CA PHE A 39 7.18 -9.35 7.13
C PHE A 39 8.19 -10.09 8.00
N GLN A 40 8.28 -11.42 7.91
CA GLN A 40 9.30 -12.21 8.61
C GLN A 40 10.72 -11.79 8.23
N ASN A 41 10.97 -11.52 6.94
CA ASN A 41 12.26 -11.02 6.47
C ASN A 41 12.58 -9.62 7.02
N LEU A 42 11.58 -8.73 7.06
CA LEU A 42 11.71 -7.40 7.67
C LEU A 42 12.00 -7.51 9.18
N TRP A 43 11.29 -8.39 9.87
CA TRP A 43 11.48 -8.65 11.29
C TRP A 43 12.88 -9.17 11.61
N ARG A 44 13.40 -10.09 10.78
CA ARG A 44 14.80 -10.54 10.88
C ARG A 44 15.78 -9.39 10.67
N ARG A 45 15.49 -8.41 9.81
CA ARG A 45 16.35 -7.21 9.69
C ARG A 45 16.31 -6.38 10.96
N PHE A 46 15.13 -6.17 11.55
CA PHE A 46 14.99 -5.43 12.82
C PHE A 46 15.77 -6.06 13.96
N SER A 47 15.89 -7.40 14.01
CA SER A 47 16.68 -8.06 15.06
C SER A 47 18.19 -7.81 14.95
N HIS A 48 18.69 -7.37 13.79
CA HIS A 48 20.10 -7.08 13.55
C HIS A 48 20.39 -5.58 13.41
N ASP A 49 19.36 -4.75 13.26
CA ASP A 49 19.45 -3.29 13.11
C ASP A 49 18.35 -2.62 13.96
N LEU A 50 18.72 -2.31 15.22
CA LEU A 50 17.80 -1.70 16.19
C LEU A 50 17.43 -0.26 15.82
N GLU A 51 18.33 0.47 15.14
CA GLU A 51 18.07 1.83 14.67
C GLU A 51 16.97 1.82 13.61
N LEU A 52 17.07 0.92 12.62
CA LEU A 52 16.05 0.72 11.60
C LEU A 52 14.70 0.35 12.22
N HIS A 53 14.69 -0.52 13.23
CA HIS A 53 13.47 -0.91 13.92
C HIS A 53 12.81 0.28 14.63
N GLN A 54 13.59 1.07 15.36
CA GLN A 54 13.09 2.26 16.04
C GLN A 54 12.50 3.26 15.04
N GLN A 55 13.24 3.60 13.99
CA GLN A 55 12.77 4.54 12.96
C GLN A 55 11.52 4.04 12.25
N TYR A 56 11.44 2.73 11.94
CA TYR A 56 10.25 2.13 11.36
C TYR A 56 9.03 2.28 12.28
N ARG A 57 9.19 1.99 13.57
CA ARG A 57 8.11 2.11 14.57
C ARG A 57 7.63 3.55 14.71
N GLU A 58 8.55 4.52 14.73
CA GLU A 58 8.22 5.94 14.77
C GLU A 58 7.38 6.34 13.54
N ILE A 59 7.78 5.93 12.34
CA ILE A 59 7.02 6.24 11.10
C ILE A 59 5.60 5.63 11.13
N ILE A 60 5.45 4.37 11.55
CA ILE A 60 4.12 3.73 11.66
C ILE A 60 3.26 4.46 12.70
N ARG A 61 3.84 4.85 13.85
CA ARG A 61 3.13 5.63 14.87
C ARG A 61 2.69 6.98 14.31
N ASP A 62 3.57 7.69 13.62
CA ASP A 62 3.25 8.99 12.99
C ASP A 62 2.12 8.86 11.96
N TYR A 63 2.06 7.76 11.21
CA TYR A 63 0.94 7.49 10.30
C TYR A 63 -0.38 7.29 11.05
N ALA A 64 -0.36 6.59 12.19
CA ALA A 64 -1.56 6.40 13.02
C ALA A 64 -2.02 7.72 13.65
N GLU A 65 -1.10 8.51 14.20
CA GLU A 65 -1.37 9.82 14.80
C GLU A 65 -1.94 10.83 13.79
N GLN A 66 -1.53 10.74 12.53
CA GLN A 66 -2.06 11.57 11.43
C GLN A 66 -3.38 11.05 10.83
N GLY A 67 -3.86 9.90 11.29
CA GLY A 67 -5.05 9.22 10.74
C GLY A 67 -4.86 8.75 9.29
N ILE A 68 -3.63 8.38 8.92
CA ILE A 68 -3.31 7.80 7.60
C ILE A 68 -3.56 6.29 7.62
N ILE A 69 -3.27 5.64 8.75
CA ILE A 69 -3.57 4.23 9.01
C ILE A 69 -4.37 4.10 10.30
N GLU A 70 -5.07 3.00 10.46
CA GLU A 70 -5.85 2.68 11.66
C GLU A 70 -5.68 1.20 12.03
N ASP A 71 -5.97 0.87 13.30
CA ASP A 71 -6.00 -0.51 13.74
C ASP A 71 -7.17 -1.27 13.09
N VAL A 72 -6.86 -2.44 12.56
CA VAL A 72 -7.82 -3.33 11.91
C VAL A 72 -8.62 -4.05 12.99
N LYS A 73 -9.95 -3.91 12.98
CA LYS A 73 -10.83 -4.64 13.92
C LYS A 73 -10.71 -6.16 13.70
N ALA A 74 -10.72 -6.92 14.79
CA ALA A 74 -10.49 -8.38 14.76
C ALA A 74 -11.57 -9.17 14.00
N ASP A 75 -12.76 -8.59 13.83
CA ASP A 75 -13.94 -9.14 13.17
C ASP A 75 -13.95 -8.96 11.64
N ILE A 76 -12.96 -8.30 11.04
CA ILE A 76 -12.94 -8.09 9.58
C ILE A 76 -12.91 -9.41 8.80
N LYS A 77 -12.32 -10.48 9.36
CA LYS A 77 -12.37 -11.82 8.75
C LYS A 77 -13.74 -12.50 8.85
N GLY A 78 -14.64 -12.00 9.70
CA GLY A 78 -15.99 -12.51 9.92
C GLY A 78 -17.12 -11.57 9.47
N ASN A 79 -16.80 -10.47 8.80
CA ASN A 79 -17.80 -9.48 8.41
C ASN A 79 -18.77 -10.01 7.34
N GLU A 80 -20.05 -9.71 7.54
CA GLU A 80 -21.24 -10.08 6.74
C GLU A 80 -21.16 -9.67 5.26
N SER A 81 -20.18 -8.86 4.87
CA SER A 81 -20.03 -8.28 3.54
C SER A 81 -19.27 -9.13 2.52
N ASN A 82 -18.71 -10.30 2.90
CA ASN A 82 -18.01 -11.24 2.01
C ASN A 82 -16.89 -10.60 1.14
N ARG A 83 -16.32 -9.47 1.60
CA ARG A 83 -15.32 -8.70 0.85
C ARG A 83 -13.93 -9.33 1.01
N PRO A 84 -13.13 -9.44 -0.06
CA PRO A 84 -11.79 -9.99 0.01
C PRO A 84 -10.87 -9.07 0.83
N VAL A 85 -10.01 -9.67 1.64
CA VAL A 85 -8.98 -8.97 2.40
C VAL A 85 -7.68 -9.07 1.62
N TYR A 86 -7.08 -7.92 1.34
CA TYR A 86 -5.78 -7.84 0.68
C TYR A 86 -4.82 -7.02 1.53
N TYR A 87 -3.66 -7.59 1.82
CA TYR A 87 -2.66 -6.98 2.69
C TYR A 87 -1.61 -6.26 1.84
N LEU A 88 -1.21 -5.04 2.19
CA LEU A 88 -0.12 -4.37 1.48
C LEU A 88 1.23 -4.81 2.05
N PRO A 89 2.03 -5.63 1.34
CA PRO A 89 3.40 -5.86 1.76
C PRO A 89 4.17 -4.54 1.77
N HIS A 90 5.10 -4.41 2.70
CA HIS A 90 5.85 -3.18 2.87
C HIS A 90 7.31 -3.46 3.21
N GLN A 91 8.16 -2.46 2.96
CA GLN A 91 9.58 -2.53 3.22
C GLN A 91 10.13 -1.21 3.75
N ALA A 92 11.14 -1.31 4.63
CA ALA A 92 11.89 -0.16 5.11
C ALA A 92 13.16 0.04 4.25
N ILE A 93 13.26 1.22 3.63
CA ILE A 93 14.37 1.64 2.76
C ILE A 93 15.12 2.79 3.45
N ARG A 94 16.44 2.65 3.60
CA ARG A 94 17.35 3.74 3.99
C ARG A 94 18.01 4.29 2.73
N LYS A 95 18.01 5.62 2.57
CA LYS A 95 18.82 6.26 1.53
C LYS A 95 20.18 6.59 2.13
N GLU A 96 21.23 5.94 1.64
CA GLU A 96 22.62 6.24 2.01
C GLU A 96 23.10 7.50 1.27
N GLY A 97 23.92 8.33 1.92
CA GLY A 97 24.57 9.50 1.28
C GLY A 97 24.03 10.89 1.65
N HIS A 98 23.18 11.04 2.66
CA HIS A 98 22.83 12.34 3.26
C HIS A 98 23.20 12.38 4.74
N LEU A 99 23.43 13.58 5.30
CA LEU A 99 23.76 13.81 6.72
C LEU A 99 22.82 13.09 7.71
N THR A 100 21.58 12.78 7.29
CA THR A 100 20.66 11.88 7.98
C THR A 100 20.21 10.76 7.04
N SER A 101 20.45 9.50 7.39
CA SER A 101 19.94 8.35 6.64
C SER A 101 18.44 8.15 6.91
N LYS A 102 17.59 8.97 6.28
CA LYS A 102 16.14 8.94 6.53
C LYS A 102 15.53 7.62 6.04
N THR A 103 14.98 6.83 6.96
CA THR A 103 14.17 5.64 6.64
C THR A 103 12.83 6.05 6.02
N ARG A 104 12.38 5.28 5.04
CA ARG A 104 11.04 5.38 4.44
C ARG A 104 10.39 4.00 4.38
N ILE A 105 9.08 3.96 4.62
CA ILE A 105 8.27 2.76 4.44
C ILE A 105 7.62 2.84 3.05
N VAL A 106 7.85 1.83 2.23
CA VAL A 106 7.23 1.70 0.91
C VAL A 106 6.25 0.53 0.94
N PHE A 107 5.00 0.80 0.58
CA PHE A 107 3.96 -0.21 0.39
C PHE A 107 3.93 -0.67 -1.07
N ASP A 108 3.86 -1.97 -1.28
CA ASP A 108 3.93 -2.62 -2.59
C ASP A 108 2.57 -3.21 -2.97
N ALA A 109 1.72 -2.39 -3.59
CA ALA A 109 0.43 -2.80 -4.15
C ALA A 109 0.56 -3.59 -5.47
N GLY A 110 1.78 -3.76 -6.00
CA GLY A 110 2.07 -4.58 -7.17
C GLY A 110 2.44 -6.03 -6.83
N SER A 111 2.61 -6.35 -5.55
CA SER A 111 3.00 -7.69 -5.11
C SER A 111 1.86 -8.70 -5.24
N HIS A 112 2.08 -9.78 -5.95
CA HIS A 112 1.14 -10.89 -6.08
C HIS A 112 1.88 -12.23 -6.07
N GLN A 113 1.13 -13.32 -5.85
CA GLN A 113 1.63 -14.66 -6.14
C GLN A 113 1.75 -14.88 -7.66
N ASN A 114 2.46 -15.94 -8.06
CA ASN A 114 2.54 -16.32 -9.47
C ASN A 114 1.15 -16.63 -10.02
N ASN A 115 0.84 -16.08 -11.19
CA ASN A 115 -0.45 -16.21 -11.88
C ASN A 115 -1.65 -15.56 -11.17
N GLU A 116 -1.43 -14.78 -10.12
CA GLU A 116 -2.49 -14.04 -9.40
C GLU A 116 -2.45 -12.55 -9.75
N LEU A 117 -3.58 -11.86 -9.55
CA LEU A 117 -3.65 -10.41 -9.74
C LEU A 117 -3.11 -9.65 -8.53
N SER A 118 -2.40 -8.55 -8.78
CA SER A 118 -2.07 -7.57 -7.74
C SER A 118 -3.18 -6.53 -7.58
N LEU A 119 -3.19 -5.81 -6.45
CA LEU A 119 -4.12 -4.71 -6.27
C LEU A 119 -4.01 -3.68 -7.41
N ASN A 120 -2.79 -3.37 -7.86
CA ASN A 120 -2.57 -2.50 -9.00
C ASN A 120 -3.19 -3.01 -10.31
N ASN A 121 -3.33 -4.33 -10.51
CA ASN A 121 -3.99 -4.90 -11.69
C ASN A 121 -5.52 -4.78 -11.63
N CYS A 122 -6.09 -4.67 -10.44
CA CYS A 122 -7.52 -4.57 -10.20
C CYS A 122 -8.03 -3.13 -10.09
N LEU A 123 -7.13 -2.15 -9.99
CA LEU A 123 -7.47 -0.74 -9.91
C LEU A 123 -7.32 -0.03 -11.25
N TRP A 124 -8.18 0.94 -11.51
CA TRP A 124 -8.05 1.83 -12.66
C TRP A 124 -6.78 2.68 -12.51
N PRO A 125 -5.81 2.61 -13.44
CA PRO A 125 -4.51 3.27 -13.30
C PRO A 125 -4.56 4.80 -13.51
N GLY A 126 -5.71 5.34 -13.88
CA GLY A 126 -5.82 6.75 -14.27
C GLY A 126 -5.41 7.02 -15.71
N GLU A 127 -5.76 8.22 -16.18
CA GLU A 127 -5.26 8.73 -17.45
C GLU A 127 -3.80 9.18 -17.33
N LYS A 128 -3.01 8.95 -18.38
CA LYS A 128 -1.63 9.46 -18.44
C LYS A 128 -1.66 10.96 -18.72
N LEU A 129 -1.52 11.76 -17.67
CA LEU A 129 -1.50 13.24 -17.77
C LEU A 129 -0.16 13.80 -18.27
N LYS A 130 0.90 12.98 -18.32
CA LYS A 130 2.20 13.42 -18.83
C LYS A 130 2.27 13.24 -20.35
N PRO A 131 2.68 14.27 -21.12
CA PRO A 131 2.98 14.11 -22.53
C PRO A 131 4.00 12.98 -22.72
N LYS A 132 3.91 12.23 -23.83
CA LYS A 132 4.99 11.31 -24.21
C LYS A 132 6.27 12.15 -24.30
N SER A 133 7.28 11.84 -23.49
CA SER A 133 8.58 12.46 -23.60
C SER A 133 9.08 12.27 -25.03
N PHE A 134 9.17 13.36 -25.79
CA PHE A 134 9.80 13.33 -27.11
C PHE A 134 11.23 12.83 -26.91
N ARG A 135 11.58 11.73 -27.59
CA ARG A 135 12.99 11.38 -27.78
C ARG A 135 13.54 12.44 -28.72
N TYR A 136 14.40 13.31 -28.21
CA TYR A 136 15.36 13.97 -29.09
C TYR A 136 16.23 12.82 -29.66
N ILE A 137 16.07 12.58 -30.95
CA ILE A 137 17.01 11.80 -31.74
C ILE A 137 18.01 12.85 -32.22
N ASP A 138 19.26 12.73 -31.78
CA ASP A 138 20.40 13.49 -32.31
C ASP A 138 20.63 13.18 -33.80
#